data_AF-A0A7R9DIS1-F1
#
_entry.id   AF-A0A7R9DIS1-F1
#
_cell.length_a   1.000
_cell.length_b   1.000
_cell.length_c   1.000
_cell.angle_alpha   90.00
_cell.angle_beta   90.00
_cell.angle_gamma   90.00
#
_symmetry.space_group_name_H-M   'P 1'
#
loop_
_entity.id
_entity.type
_entity.pdbx_description
1 polymer ?
#
loop_
_entity_poly.entity_id
_entity_poly.type
_entity_poly.pdbx_seq_one_letter_code
_entity_poly.pdbx_strand_id
1 'polypeptide(L)'
;VSDKQHPELQSLREHITKCFSDISCFLMPHPGLKVATCPDFDGKLSDIEPEFQKQLKIFVPMVLASENLVIKEIAGQKVKAKELVQYFKSYLEIYKGDELPEPKSMLA
;
A
#
# COMPACT_ATOMS: atom_id res chain seq x y z
N VAL A 1 -4.01 19.59 8.19
CA VAL A 1 -5.33 19.71 7.52
C VAL A 1 -5.66 21.20 7.45
N SER A 2 -6.29 21.70 6.39
CA SER A 2 -6.57 23.14 6.24
C SER A 2 -8.01 23.47 6.65
N ASP A 3 -8.18 24.50 7.47
CA ASP A 3 -9.49 24.95 7.97
C ASP A 3 -10.44 25.43 6.86
N LYS A 4 -9.92 25.69 5.65
CA LYS A 4 -10.69 26.10 4.48
C LYS A 4 -11.38 24.93 3.77
N GLN A 5 -11.13 23.68 4.16
CA GLN A 5 -11.66 22.48 3.52
C GLN A 5 -13.02 22.09 4.11
N HIS A 6 -13.87 21.42 3.32
CA HIS A 6 -15.14 20.90 3.82
C HIS A 6 -14.91 19.94 5.02
N PRO A 7 -15.73 19.97 6.09
CA PRO A 7 -15.50 19.18 7.30
C PRO A 7 -15.32 17.68 7.05
N GLU A 8 -16.05 17.11 6.09
CA GLU A 8 -15.91 15.70 5.70
C GLU A 8 -14.51 15.38 5.15
N LEU A 9 -13.95 16.27 4.33
CA LEU A 9 -12.59 16.12 3.80
C LEU A 9 -11.51 16.32 4.88
N GLN A 10 -11.82 17.09 5.93
CA GLN A 10 -10.94 17.22 7.08
C GLN A 10 -10.94 15.93 7.90
N SER A 11 -12.13 15.44 8.26
CA SER A 11 -12.34 14.21 9.02
C SER A 11 -11.69 13.00 8.34
N LEU A 12 -11.85 12.86 7.02
CA LEU A 12 -11.22 11.78 6.25
C LEU A 12 -9.68 11.83 6.34
N ARG A 13 -9.08 13.02 6.16
CA ARG A 13 -7.62 13.17 6.22
C ARG A 13 -7.07 12.91 7.62
N GLU A 14 -7.77 13.38 8.65
CA GLU A 14 -7.40 13.08 10.03
C GLU A 14 -7.50 11.59 10.35
N HIS A 15 -8.53 10.91 9.86
CA HIS A 15 -8.70 9.48 10.06
C HIS A 15 -7.56 8.69 9.42
N ILE A 16 -7.20 9.01 8.18
CA ILE A 16 -6.03 8.40 7.50
C ILE A 16 -4.79 8.57 8.38
N THR A 17 -4.48 9.77 8.82
CA THR A 17 -3.29 10.02 9.66
C THR A 17 -3.34 9.28 11.00
N LYS A 18 -4.52 9.03 11.59
CA LYS A 18 -4.66 8.28 12.84
C LYS A 18 -4.50 6.76 12.67
N CYS A 19 -4.74 6.24 11.47
CA CYS A 19 -4.66 4.80 11.20
C CYS A 19 -3.24 4.28 10.92
N PHE A 20 -2.32 5.15 10.51
CA PHE A 20 -0.96 4.77 10.11
C PHE A 20 0.08 5.47 10.98
N SER A 21 1.13 4.73 11.36
CA SER A 21 2.26 5.28 12.13
C SER A 21 3.18 6.17 11.29
N ASP A 22 3.29 5.88 10.00
CA ASP A 22 4.08 6.64 9.03
C ASP A 22 3.33 6.67 7.69
N ILE A 23 3.40 7.81 6.99
CA ILE A 23 2.80 8.02 5.67
C ILE A 23 3.83 8.70 4.79
N SER A 24 4.18 8.05 3.68
CA SER A 24 5.11 8.57 2.68
C SER A 24 4.52 8.47 1.28
N CYS A 25 5.09 9.20 0.33
CA CYS A 25 4.65 9.22 -1.06
C CYS A 25 5.87 9.21 -1.99
N PHE A 26 5.81 8.39 -3.05
CA PHE A 26 6.82 8.32 -4.09
C PHE A 26 6.16 8.48 -5.45
N LEU A 27 6.64 9.42 -6.27
CA LEU A 27 6.11 9.68 -7.60
C LEU A 27 6.92 8.89 -8.63
N MET A 28 6.34 7.80 -9.15
CA MET A 28 6.96 7.00 -10.21
C MET A 28 6.71 7.64 -11.59
N PRO A 29 7.73 7.78 -12.44
CA PRO A 29 7.52 8.16 -13.83
C PRO A 29 6.80 7.06 -14.61
N HIS A 30 6.31 7.37 -15.80
CA HIS A 30 5.69 6.38 -16.68
C HIS A 30 6.76 5.39 -17.20
N PRO A 31 6.51 4.06 -17.24
CA PRO A 31 7.52 3.06 -17.62
C PRO A 31 7.80 2.99 -19.13
N GLY A 32 7.00 3.69 -19.94
CA GLY A 32 7.08 3.71 -21.41
C GLY A 32 5.87 3.06 -22.07
N LEU A 33 5.53 3.48 -23.29
CA LEU A 33 4.37 2.93 -24.01
C LEU A 33 4.53 1.45 -24.32
N LYS A 34 5.74 1.00 -24.64
CA LYS A 34 6.02 -0.42 -24.92
C LYS A 34 5.66 -1.31 -23.72
N VAL A 35 5.97 -0.87 -22.50
CA VAL A 35 5.56 -1.56 -21.27
C VAL A 35 4.05 -1.49 -21.06
N ALA A 36 3.43 -0.35 -21.33
CA ALA A 36 2.01 -0.12 -21.05
C ALA A 36 1.04 -0.78 -22.05
N THR A 37 1.46 -1.02 -23.29
CA THR A 37 0.56 -1.44 -24.37
C THR A 37 0.95 -2.73 -25.09
N CYS A 38 2.20 -3.22 -24.93
CA CYS A 38 2.63 -4.45 -25.59
C CYS A 38 2.14 -5.67 -24.79
N PRO A 39 1.26 -6.53 -25.36
CA PRO A 39 0.79 -7.74 -24.66
C PRO A 39 1.90 -8.76 -24.43
N ASP A 40 2.96 -8.73 -25.26
CA ASP A 40 4.09 -9.66 -25.20
C ASP A 40 5.28 -9.09 -24.41
N PHE A 41 5.07 -8.04 -23.60
CA PHE A 41 6.13 -7.51 -22.75
C PHE A 41 6.58 -8.56 -21.72
N ASP A 42 7.88 -8.87 -21.72
CA ASP A 42 8.49 -9.94 -20.94
C ASP A 42 9.38 -9.45 -19.77
N GLY A 43 9.37 -8.15 -19.48
CA GLY A 43 10.16 -7.56 -18.39
C GLY A 43 11.57 -7.11 -18.77
N LYS A 44 11.97 -7.16 -20.05
CA LYS A 44 13.31 -6.72 -20.49
C LYS A 44 13.59 -5.25 -20.16
N LEU A 45 14.74 -4.99 -19.54
CA LEU A 45 15.19 -3.62 -19.20
C LEU A 45 15.42 -2.73 -20.42
N SER A 46 15.75 -3.30 -21.58
CA SER A 46 15.92 -2.52 -22.83
C SER A 46 14.64 -1.83 -23.29
N ASP A 47 13.49 -2.30 -22.82
CA ASP A 47 12.17 -1.87 -23.26
C ASP A 47 11.49 -0.90 -22.28
N ILE A 48 12.17 -0.60 -21.16
CA ILE A 48 11.67 0.25 -20.08
C ILE A 48 12.35 1.62 -20.16
N GLU A 49 11.59 2.70 -19.97
CA GLU A 49 12.12 4.06 -19.97
C GLU A 49 13.27 4.23 -18.94
N PRO A 50 14.40 4.84 -19.33
CA PRO A 50 15.57 4.95 -18.44
C PRO A 50 15.28 5.68 -17.12
N GLU A 51 14.42 6.70 -17.13
CA GLU A 51 14.05 7.43 -15.93
C GLU A 51 13.24 6.57 -14.95
N PHE A 52 12.35 5.71 -15.46
CA PHE A 52 11.66 4.70 -14.65
C PHE A 52 12.64 3.77 -13.97
N GLN A 53 13.60 3.24 -14.72
CA GLN A 53 14.62 2.33 -14.17
C GLN A 53 15.46 3.02 -13.09
N LYS A 54 15.83 4.30 -13.32
CA LYS A 54 16.59 5.09 -12.35
C LYS A 54 15.80 5.31 -11.06
N GLN A 55 14.53 5.70 -11.15
CA GLN A 55 13.69 5.90 -9.97
C GLN A 55 13.38 4.58 -9.27
N LEU A 56 13.21 3.48 -10.00
CA LEU A 56 13.00 2.16 -9.41
C LEU A 56 14.21 1.71 -8.57
N LYS A 57 15.44 2.01 -9.02
CA LYS A 57 16.68 1.77 -8.26
C LYS A 57 16.77 2.58 -6.97
N ILE A 58 16.01 3.67 -6.84
CA ILE A 58 15.89 4.47 -5.61
C ILE A 58 14.74 3.94 -4.74
N PHE A 59 13.58 3.70 -5.36
CA PHE A 59 12.37 3.27 -4.67
C PHE A 59 12.53 1.91 -3.98
N VAL A 60 13.14 0.93 -4.65
CA VAL A 60 13.28 -0.43 -4.09
C VAL A 60 14.07 -0.44 -2.77
N PRO A 61 15.27 0.16 -2.68
CA PRO A 61 15.97 0.32 -1.40
C PRO A 61 15.19 1.15 -0.37
N MET A 62 14.48 2.20 -0.79
CA MET A 62 13.67 3.01 0.13
C MET A 62 12.63 2.17 0.88
N VAL A 63 12.09 1.12 0.25
CA VAL A 63 11.08 0.23 0.86
C VAL A 63 11.69 -1.01 1.50
N LEU A 64 12.74 -1.60 0.91
CA LEU A 64 13.21 -2.95 1.24
C LEU A 64 14.63 -3.03 1.79
N ALA A 65 15.36 -1.91 1.91
CA ALA A 65 16.66 -1.92 2.58
C ALA A 65 16.50 -2.33 4.06
N SER A 66 17.49 -3.03 4.60
CA SER A 66 17.45 -3.62 5.94
C SER A 66 17.03 -2.66 7.05
N GLU A 67 17.50 -1.42 6.95
CA GLU A 67 17.26 -0.31 7.85
C GLU A 67 15.83 0.27 7.75
N ASN A 68 15.14 0.02 6.63
CA ASN A 68 13.78 0.47 6.36
C ASN A 68 12.73 -0.62 6.63
N LEU A 69 13.14 -1.85 6.93
CA LEU A 69 12.22 -2.96 7.18
C LEU A 69 11.48 -2.77 8.50
N VAL A 70 10.17 -2.61 8.41
CA VAL A 70 9.28 -2.46 9.58
C VAL A 70 8.82 -3.84 10.06
N ILE A 71 9.05 -4.14 11.34
CA ILE A 71 8.56 -5.36 11.99
C ILE A 71 7.03 -5.26 12.12
N LYS A 72 6.30 -6.31 11.75
CA LYS A 72 4.84 -6.32 11.90
C LYS A 72 4.45 -6.26 13.37
N GLU A 73 3.64 -5.28 13.71
CA GLU A 73 3.03 -5.14 15.03
C GLU A 73 1.51 -5.27 14.94
N ILE A 74 0.93 -5.94 15.95
CA ILE A 74 -0.52 -6.03 16.17
C ILE A 74 -0.77 -5.71 17.63
N ALA A 75 -1.65 -4.73 17.90
CA ALA A 75 -1.88 -4.19 19.24
C ALA A 75 -0.59 -3.78 19.98
N GLY A 76 0.37 -3.19 19.23
CA GLY A 76 1.67 -2.74 19.76
C GLY A 76 2.65 -3.86 20.11
N GLN A 77 2.35 -5.13 19.76
CA GLN A 77 3.23 -6.27 20.00
C GLN A 77 3.85 -6.75 18.69
N LYS A 78 5.17 -7.00 18.71
CA LYS A 78 5.89 -7.57 17.57
C LYS A 78 5.45 -9.01 17.30
N VAL A 79 5.08 -9.29 16.06
CA VAL A 79 4.51 -10.57 15.64
C VAL A 79 5.59 -11.43 14.98
N LYS A 80 5.72 -12.69 15.42
CA LYS A 80 6.58 -13.69 14.79
C LYS A 80 5.89 -14.30 13.57
N ALA A 81 6.67 -14.82 12.62
CA ALA A 81 6.14 -15.46 11.42
C ALA A 81 5.10 -16.56 11.71
N LYS A 82 5.33 -17.40 12.73
CA LYS A 82 4.38 -18.45 13.15
C LYS A 82 3.06 -17.90 13.71
N GLU A 83 3.10 -16.75 14.36
CA GLU A 83 1.91 -16.08 14.94
C GLU A 83 1.12 -15.40 13.84
N LEU A 84 1.80 -14.81 12.83
CA LEU A 84 1.15 -14.19 11.68
C LEU A 84 0.23 -15.16 10.92
N VAL A 85 0.62 -16.43 10.82
CA VAL A 85 -0.23 -17.48 10.22
C VAL A 85 -1.53 -17.68 11.01
N GLN A 86 -1.48 -17.61 12.34
CA GLN A 86 -2.69 -17.70 13.17
C GLN A 86 -3.59 -16.49 12.97
N TYR A 87 -3.02 -15.27 12.92
CA TYR A 87 -3.77 -14.05 12.61
C TYR A 87 -4.48 -14.15 11.26
N PHE A 88 -3.83 -14.67 10.22
CA PHE A 88 -4.50 -14.89 8.93
C PHE A 88 -5.71 -15.81 9.04
N LYS A 89 -5.59 -16.94 9.74
CA LYS A 89 -6.71 -17.86 9.94
C LYS A 89 -7.86 -17.18 10.69
N SER A 90 -7.56 -16.50 11.80
CA SER A 90 -8.57 -15.81 12.59
C SER A 90 -9.29 -14.71 11.80
N TYR A 91 -8.56 -13.90 11.03
CA TYR A 91 -9.19 -12.88 10.18
C TYR A 91 -10.06 -13.49 9.09
N LEU A 92 -9.61 -14.56 8.43
CA LEU A 92 -10.42 -15.25 7.42
C LEU A 92 -11.72 -15.82 7.99
N GLU A 93 -11.72 -16.35 9.21
CA GLU A 93 -12.95 -16.84 9.85
C GLU A 93 -13.92 -15.70 10.18
N ILE A 94 -13.44 -14.54 10.64
CA ILE A 94 -14.29 -13.36 10.87
C ILE A 94 -14.93 -12.88 9.56
N TYR A 95 -14.14 -12.80 8.48
CA TYR A 95 -14.65 -12.37 7.16
C TYR A 95 -15.59 -13.37 6.48
N LYS A 96 -15.67 -14.62 6.95
CA LYS A 96 -16.65 -15.59 6.47
C LYS A 96 -18.01 -15.46 7.14
N GLY A 97 -18.07 -14.83 8.32
CA GLY A 97 -19.31 -14.59 9.03
C GLY A 97 -20.04 -13.34 8.52
N ASP A 98 -21.32 -13.23 8.84
CA ASP A 98 -22.16 -12.07 8.52
C ASP A 98 -22.06 -10.95 9.57
N GLU A 99 -21.04 -10.97 10.44
CA GLU A 99 -20.90 -10.04 11.57
C GLU A 99 -20.37 -8.66 11.15
N LEU A 100 -19.61 -8.58 10.06
CA LEU A 100 -19.08 -7.33 9.54
C LEU A 100 -20.05 -6.72 8.53
N PRO A 101 -20.35 -5.42 8.59
CA PRO A 101 -21.18 -4.77 7.59
C PRO A 101 -20.50 -4.85 6.23
N GLU A 102 -21.26 -5.27 5.21
CA GLU A 102 -20.77 -5.29 3.84
C GLU A 102 -20.38 -3.87 3.38
N PRO A 103 -19.22 -3.70 2.71
CA PRO A 103 -18.87 -2.43 2.07
C PRO A 103 -19.96 -2.03 1.07
N LYS A 104 -20.63 -0.91 1.33
CA LYS A 104 -21.69 -0.42 0.45
C LYS A 104 -21.11 0.39 -0.71
N SER A 105 -21.63 0.14 -1.90
CA SER A 105 -21.48 1.02 -3.05
C SER A 105 -22.08 2.40 -2.73
N MET A 106 -21.47 3.46 -3.27
CA MET A 106 -22.01 4.83 -3.20
C MET A 106 -23.32 4.98 -4.02
N LEU A 107 -23.53 4.12 -5.01
CA LEU A 107 -24.75 4.04 -5.81
C LEU A 107 -25.55 2.84 -5.29
N ALA A 108 -26.69 3.11 -4.67
CA ALA A 108 -27.74 2.13 -4.42
C ALA A 108 -28.80 2.22 -5.52
#